data_AF-A0A7M2C764-F1
#
_entry.id   AF-A0A7M2C764-F1
#
_cell.length_a   1.000
_cell.length_b   1.000
_cell.length_c   1.000
_cell.angle_alpha   90.00
_cell.angle_beta   90.00
_cell.angle_gamma   90.00
#
_symmetry.space_group_name_H-M   'P 1'
#
loop_
_entity.id
_entity.type
_entity.pdbx_description
1 polymer ?
#
loop_
_entity_poly.entity_id
_entity_poly.type
_entity_poly.pdbx_seq_one_letter_code
_entity_poly.pdbx_strand_id
1 'polypeptide(L)'
;MGAGLDEPTPNLPPVLLPEQAGAADVDNVRFGLGLRGYRMDQVDQVLDQLRDQLLAKDREIERLRDQLKSQAEGGENLRATQ
;
A
#
# COMPACT_ATOMS: atom_id res chain seq x y z
N MET A 1 37.43 -25.88 11.65
CA MET A 1 36.39 -25.84 10.60
C MET A 1 35.24 -25.02 11.15
N GLY A 2 34.89 -23.93 10.45
CA GLY A 2 34.11 -22.81 10.97
C GLY A 2 32.65 -23.16 11.27
N ALA A 3 32.12 -22.41 12.23
CA ALA A 3 30.82 -22.54 12.88
C ALA A 3 29.63 -22.38 11.92
N GLY A 4 28.50 -22.96 12.34
CA GLY A 4 27.26 -23.09 11.59
C GLY A 4 26.70 -21.76 11.11
N LEU A 5 26.25 -21.77 9.86
CA LEU A 5 25.28 -20.81 9.38
C LEU A 5 23.91 -21.34 9.84
N ASP A 6 23.52 -20.98 11.06
CA ASP A 6 22.15 -21.13 11.53
C ASP A 6 21.29 -20.34 10.54
N GLU A 7 20.57 -21.07 9.68
CA GLU A 7 19.71 -20.50 8.67
C GLU A 7 18.62 -19.72 9.41
N PRO A 8 18.56 -18.38 9.32
CA PRO A 8 17.58 -17.61 10.08
C PRO A 8 16.21 -17.96 9.52
N THR A 9 15.54 -18.91 10.15
CA THR A 9 14.25 -19.43 9.73
C THR A 9 13.23 -18.37 10.13
N PRO A 10 12.63 -17.61 9.18
CA PRO A 10 11.59 -16.67 9.53
C PRO A 10 10.38 -17.51 9.93
N ASN A 11 10.07 -17.56 11.23
CA ASN A 11 8.93 -18.30 11.76
C ASN A 11 7.58 -17.62 11.47
N LEU A 12 7.51 -16.73 10.46
CA LEU A 12 6.26 -16.13 10.02
C LEU A 12 6.06 -16.35 8.53
N PRO A 13 4.88 -16.85 8.11
CA PRO A 13 4.55 -16.96 6.71
C PRO A 13 4.61 -15.56 6.07
N PRO A 14 5.12 -15.44 4.83
CA PRO A 14 5.17 -14.16 4.14
C PRO A 14 3.76 -13.60 4.00
N VAL A 15 3.49 -12.47 4.64
CA VAL A 15 2.24 -11.73 4.50
C VAL A 15 2.40 -10.88 3.24
N LEU A 16 1.71 -11.29 2.18
CA LEU A 16 1.67 -10.58 0.91
C LEU A 16 0.57 -9.52 0.92
N LEU A 17 0.75 -8.50 0.09
CA LEU A 17 -0.27 -7.47 -0.15
C LEU A 17 -1.53 -8.08 -0.79
N PRO A 18 -2.73 -7.68 -0.37
CA PRO A 18 -3.96 -8.05 -1.06
C PRO A 18 -4.04 -7.38 -2.45
N GLU A 19 -4.88 -7.94 -3.33
CA GLU A 19 -5.09 -7.43 -4.71
C GLU A 19 -5.49 -5.94 -4.74
N GLN A 20 -6.12 -5.44 -3.69
CA GLN A 20 -6.44 -4.03 -3.46
C GLN A 20 -5.78 -3.55 -2.16
N ALA A 21 -4.47 -3.48 -2.16
CA ALA A 21 -3.70 -2.97 -1.03
C ALA A 21 -3.87 -1.46 -0.86
N GLY A 22 -4.30 -1.05 0.32
CA GLY A 22 -4.21 0.33 0.78
C GLY A 22 -2.85 0.62 1.42
N ALA A 23 -2.62 1.89 1.74
CA ALA A 23 -1.38 2.33 2.39
C ALA A 23 -1.08 1.58 3.71
N ALA A 24 -2.11 1.26 4.50
CA ALA A 24 -1.95 0.54 5.78
C ALA A 24 -1.57 -0.94 5.61
N ASP A 25 -1.83 -1.53 4.44
CA ASP A 25 -1.47 -2.93 4.16
C ASP A 25 0.04 -3.07 3.91
N VAL A 26 0.69 -2.00 3.43
CA VAL A 26 2.14 -1.97 3.19
C VAL A 26 2.94 -2.15 4.48
N ASP A 27 2.46 -1.60 5.60
CA ASP A 27 3.11 -1.74 6.92
C ASP A 27 3.02 -3.17 7.49
N ASN A 28 2.10 -3.98 6.97
CA ASN A 28 1.87 -5.35 7.40
C ASN A 28 2.63 -6.40 6.57
N VAL A 29 3.29 -5.98 5.48
CA VAL A 29 4.04 -6.88 4.60
C VAL A 29 5.22 -7.48 5.36
N ARG A 30 5.37 -8.80 5.26
CA ARG A 30 6.49 -9.54 5.85
C ARG A 30 7.25 -10.30 4.77
N PHE A 31 8.48 -9.89 4.54
CA PHE A 31 9.39 -10.58 3.61
C PHE A 31 10.12 -11.72 4.34
N GLY A 32 10.22 -12.88 3.69
CA GLY A 32 11.08 -13.96 4.14
C GLY A 32 12.56 -13.64 3.92
N LEU A 33 13.42 -13.99 4.87
CA LEU A 33 14.87 -13.87 4.74
C LEU A 33 15.40 -15.06 3.92
N GLY A 34 16.07 -14.78 2.79
CA GLY A 34 16.76 -15.78 1.97
C GLY A 34 18.27 -15.57 1.94
N LEU A 35 19.04 -16.62 1.66
CA LEU A 35 20.53 -16.62 1.60
C LEU A 35 21.12 -15.55 0.64
N ARG A 36 20.30 -15.06 -0.30
CA ARG A 36 20.49 -13.80 -1.03
C ARG A 36 19.19 -13.02 -0.97
N GLY A 37 19.21 -11.85 -0.36
CA GLY A 37 18.05 -10.99 -0.22
C GLY A 37 18.39 -9.53 -0.51
N TYR A 38 17.37 -8.74 -0.79
CA TYR A 38 17.49 -7.30 -0.76
C TYR A 38 17.82 -6.85 0.66
N ARG A 39 18.55 -5.75 0.76
CA ARG A 39 18.93 -5.14 2.02
C ARG A 39 17.66 -4.62 2.71
N MET A 40 17.45 -4.98 3.97
CA MET A 40 16.24 -4.63 4.73
C MET A 40 15.99 -3.11 4.71
N ASP A 41 17.04 -2.31 4.87
CA ASP A 41 17.00 -0.85 4.80
C ASP A 41 16.54 -0.31 3.43
N GLN A 42 16.95 -0.98 2.34
CA GLN A 42 16.51 -0.62 0.99
C GLN A 42 15.04 -0.99 0.78
N VAL A 43 14.61 -2.15 1.28
CA VAL A 43 13.22 -2.59 1.20
C VAL A 43 12.33 -1.64 2.02
N ASP A 44 12.71 -1.32 3.24
CA ASP A 44 11.97 -0.40 4.13
C ASP A 44 11.78 0.97 3.48
N GLN A 45 12.84 1.53 2.87
CA GLN A 45 12.73 2.81 2.16
C GLN A 45 11.76 2.76 0.97
N VAL A 46 11.76 1.66 0.21
CA VAL A 46 10.84 1.48 -0.92
C VAL A 46 9.40 1.31 -0.43
N LEU A 47 9.18 0.59 0.67
CA LEU A 47 7.86 0.45 1.29
C LEU A 47 7.33 1.79 1.80
N ASP A 48 8.17 2.59 2.46
CA ASP A 48 7.79 3.93 2.91
C ASP A 48 7.36 4.82 1.73
N GLN A 49 8.14 4.82 0.64
CA GLN A 49 7.80 5.57 -0.56
C GLN A 49 6.52 5.05 -1.24
N LEU A 50 6.29 3.74 -1.20
CA LEU A 50 5.07 3.14 -1.76
C LEU A 50 3.84 3.53 -0.95
N ARG A 51 3.94 3.50 0.38
CA ARG A 51 2.88 3.94 1.30
C ARG A 51 2.48 5.39 1.02
N ASP A 52 3.46 6.29 0.89
CA ASP A 52 3.21 7.71 0.62
C ASP A 52 2.53 7.92 -0.74
N GLN A 53 2.93 7.16 -1.77
CA GLN A 53 2.30 7.20 -3.09
C GLN A 53 0.87 6.68 -3.08
N LEU A 54 0.59 5.60 -2.34
CA LEU A 54 -0.77 5.08 -2.17
C LEU A 54 -1.66 6.12 -1.47
N LEU A 55 -1.19 6.71 -0.37
CA LEU A 55 -1.93 7.78 0.31
C LEU A 55 -2.22 8.98 -0.59
N ALA A 56 -1.26 9.38 -1.41
CA ALA A 56 -1.46 10.47 -2.37
C ALA A 56 -2.52 10.12 -3.42
N LYS A 57 -2.49 8.89 -3.95
CA LYS A 57 -3.49 8.40 -4.90
C LYS A 57 -4.88 8.29 -4.27
N ASP A 58 -4.98 7.77 -3.06
CA ASP A 58 -6.25 7.62 -2.34
C ASP A 58 -6.90 8.99 -2.11
N ARG A 59 -6.13 9.99 -1.66
CA ARG A 59 -6.63 11.37 -1.49
C ARG A 59 -7.11 11.98 -2.80
N GLU A 60 -6.40 11.74 -3.90
CA GLU A 60 -6.81 12.24 -5.21
C GLU A 60 -8.09 11.56 -5.70
N ILE A 61 -8.21 10.25 -5.49
CA ILE A 61 -9.45 9.51 -5.80
C ILE A 61 -10.62 10.04 -4.97
N GLU A 62 -10.43 10.30 -3.68
CA GLU A 62 -11.45 10.89 -2.81
C GLU A 62 -11.87 12.27 -3.31
N ARG A 63 -10.89 13.13 -3.64
CA ARG A 63 -11.15 14.47 -4.20
C ARG A 63 -11.97 14.39 -5.49
N LEU A 64 -11.58 13.52 -6.41
CA LEU A 64 -12.28 13.36 -7.69
C LEU A 64 -13.69 12.80 -7.50
N ARG A 65 -13.87 11.86 -6.57
CA ARG A 65 -15.19 11.32 -6.19
C ARG A 65 -16.11 12.40 -5.63
N ASP A 66 -15.59 13.27 -4.77
CA ASP A 66 -16.36 14.37 -4.19
C ASP A 66 -16.76 15.42 -5.24
N GLN A 67 -15.85 15.75 -6.16
CA GLN A 67 -16.16 16.61 -7.31
C GLN A 67 -17.26 16.02 -8.19
N LEU A 68 -17.20 14.72 -8.50
CA LEU A 68 -18.22 14.03 -9.27
C LEU A 68 -19.58 14.05 -8.56
N LYS A 69 -19.59 13.81 -7.25
CA LYS A 69 -20.81 13.85 -6.44
C LYS A 69 -21.43 15.25 -6.42
N SER A 70 -20.63 16.29 -6.20
CA SER A 70 -21.12 17.68 -6.24
C SER A 70 -21.67 18.09 -7.62
N GLN A 71 -21.10 17.57 -8.72
CA GLN A 71 -21.62 17.79 -10.06
C GLN A 71 -22.96 17.07 -10.29
N ALA A 72 -23.09 15.83 -9.81
CA ALA A 72 -24.32 15.07 -9.89
C ALA A 72 -25.46 15.79 -9.14
N GLU A 73 -25.22 16.17 -7.88
CA GLU A 73 -26.19 16.88 -7.04
C GLU A 73 -26.56 18.26 -7.64
N GLY A 74 -25.59 18.99 -8.21
CA GLY A 74 -25.84 20.25 -8.90
C GLY A 74 -26.69 20.08 -10.16
N GLY A 75 -26.42 19.05 -10.96
CA GLY A 75 -27.17 18.73 -12.17
C GLY A 75 -28.62 18.29 -11.91
N GLU A 76 -28.85 17.58 -10.80
CA GLU A 76 -30.19 17.16 -10.37
C GLU A 76 -31.03 18.35 -9.89
N ASN A 77 -30.44 19.28 -9.15
CA ASN A 77 -31.12 20.47 -8.62
C ASN A 77 -31.54 21.45 -9.74
N LEU A 78 -30.71 21.57 -10.79
CA LEU A 78 -31.00 22.35 -12.00
C LEU A 78 -32.14 21.73 -12.84
N ARG A 79 -32.26 20.41 -12.87
CA ARG A 79 -33.37 19.71 -13.57
C ARG A 79 -34.69 19.76 -12.82
N ALA A 80 -34.66 19.76 -11.49
CA ALA A 80 -35.87 19.82 -10.67
C ALA A 80 -36.54 21.20 -10.63
N THR A 81 -35.84 22.25 -11.10
CA THR A 81 -36.34 23.65 -11.11
C THR A 81 -36.97 24.05 -12.47
N GLN A 82 -37.06 23.14 -13.44
CA GLN A 82 -37.62 23.40 -14.78
C GLN A 82 -38.95 22.68 -15.02
#